data_AF-F0GD00-F1
#
_entry.id   AF-F0GD00-F1
#
_cell.length_a   1.000
_cell.length_b   1.000
_cell.length_c   1.000
_cell.angle_alpha   90.00
_cell.angle_beta   90.00
_cell.angle_gamma   90.00
#
_symmetry.space_group_name_H-M   'P 1'
#
loop_
_entity.id
_entity.type
_entity.pdbx_description
1 polymer ?
#
loop_
_entity_poly.entity_id
_entity_poly.type
_entity_poly.pdbx_seq_one_letter_code
_entity_poly.pdbx_strand_id
1 'polypeptide(L)'
;IHCLTDGPPDVDAITASVHAMVKEVQRYVPGYTLKNGPVFDGNRVSVFMEVEGLGDYLPKYAGNLDIMTAAAAATAERFAEQMLAATAATA
;
A
#
# COMPACT_ATOMS: atom_id res chain seq x y z
N ILE A 1 3.60 -8.81 -7.96
CA ILE A 1 4.93 -8.23 -7.69
C ILE A 1 5.91 -9.37 -7.53
N HIS A 2 7.07 -9.32 -8.21
CA HIS A 2 8.13 -10.32 -8.07
C HIS A 2 9.43 -9.62 -7.70
N CYS A 3 10.07 -10.08 -6.63
CA CYS A 3 11.34 -9.56 -6.13
C CYS A 3 12.36 -10.71 -6.05
N LEU A 4 13.63 -10.40 -6.28
CA LEU A 4 14.75 -11.34 -6.10
C LEU A 4 15.62 -10.83 -4.95
N THR A 5 15.94 -11.69 -4.00
CA THR A 5 16.84 -11.36 -2.88
C THR A 5 18.28 -11.75 -3.21
N ASP A 6 19.25 -10.97 -2.72
CA ASP A 6 20.68 -11.24 -2.93
C ASP A 6 21.14 -12.55 -2.26
N GLY A 7 20.55 -12.88 -1.10
CA GLY A 7 20.77 -14.11 -0.36
C GLY A 7 19.46 -14.85 -0.03
N PRO A 8 19.52 -15.93 0.75
CA PRO A 8 18.32 -16.64 1.20
C PRO A 8 17.33 -15.68 1.88
N PRO A 9 16.05 -15.65 1.47
CA PRO A 9 15.08 -14.72 2.03
C PRO A 9 14.77 -15.05 3.48
N ASP A 10 14.73 -14.03 4.33
CA ASP A 10 14.13 -14.14 5.67
C ASP A 10 12.61 -14.16 5.51
N VAL A 11 12.04 -15.37 5.52
CA VAL A 11 10.63 -15.63 5.26
C VAL A 11 9.73 -14.88 6.23
N ASP A 12 10.05 -14.92 7.53
CA ASP A 12 9.21 -14.34 8.57
C ASP A 12 9.27 -12.82 8.54
N ALA A 13 10.47 -12.25 8.41
CA ALA A 13 10.64 -10.80 8.36
C ALA A 13 9.97 -10.19 7.10
N ILE A 14 10.14 -10.83 5.95
CA ILE A 14 9.51 -10.38 4.69
C ILE A 14 7.99 -10.50 4.79
N THR A 15 7.47 -11.61 5.33
CA THR A 15 6.03 -11.82 5.49
C THR A 15 5.42 -10.76 6.41
N ALA A 16 6.05 -10.51 7.57
CA ALA A 16 5.62 -9.46 8.49
C ALA A 16 5.64 -8.07 7.82
N SER A 17 6.71 -7.75 7.09
CA SER A 17 6.85 -6.48 6.37
C SER A 17 5.78 -6.29 5.29
N VAL A 18 5.47 -7.34 4.51
CA VAL A 18 4.41 -7.28 3.48
C VAL A 18 3.05 -7.05 4.14
N HIS A 19 2.72 -7.78 5.21
CA HIS A 19 1.45 -7.57 5.92
C HIS A 19 1.35 -6.19 6.55
N ALA A 20 2.44 -5.63 7.09
CA ALA A 20 2.46 -4.27 7.60
C ALA A 20 2.21 -3.25 6.48
N MET A 21 2.85 -3.41 5.32
CA MET A 21 2.64 -2.52 4.18
C MET A 21 1.22 -2.59 3.63
N VAL A 22 0.62 -3.78 3.55
CA VAL A 22 -0.78 -3.94 3.13
C VAL A 22 -1.70 -3.14 4.06
N LYS A 23 -1.50 -3.23 5.39
CA LYS A 23 -2.29 -2.46 6.36
C LYS A 23 -2.12 -0.96 6.22
N GLU A 24 -0.91 -0.48 5.95
CA GLU A 24 -0.66 0.95 5.72
C GLU A 24 -1.39 1.45 4.46
N VAL A 25 -1.32 0.73 3.34
CA VAL A 25 -2.02 1.10 2.11
C VAL A 25 -3.54 1.05 2.30
N GLN A 26 -4.04 0.07 3.07
CA GLN A 26 -5.47 -0.06 3.38
C GLN A 26 -6.05 1.14 4.13
N ARG A 27 -5.23 2.00 4.74
CA ARG A 27 -5.70 3.24 5.37
C ARG A 27 -6.35 4.20 4.38
N TYR A 28 -5.92 4.17 3.13
CA TYR A 28 -6.49 5.01 2.07
C TYR A 28 -7.07 4.21 0.89
N VAL A 29 -6.77 2.91 0.75
CA VAL A 29 -7.44 2.00 -0.21
C VAL A 29 -7.89 0.70 0.49
N PRO A 30 -9.06 0.67 1.14
CA PRO A 30 -9.53 -0.50 1.89
C PRO A 30 -9.62 -1.80 1.07
N GLY A 31 -9.87 -1.70 -0.24
CA GLY A 31 -9.91 -2.83 -1.17
C GLY A 31 -8.55 -3.36 -1.64
N TYR A 32 -7.43 -2.80 -1.14
CA TYR A 32 -6.08 -3.29 -1.42
C TYR A 32 -5.81 -4.56 -0.60
N THR A 33 -5.86 -5.72 -1.23
CA THR A 33 -5.85 -7.02 -0.55
C THR A 33 -4.84 -7.98 -1.13
N LEU A 34 -4.20 -8.76 -0.26
CA LEU A 34 -3.30 -9.82 -0.66
C LEU A 34 -4.11 -11.02 -1.12
N LYS A 35 -4.14 -11.27 -2.42
CA LYS A 35 -4.87 -12.40 -3.00
C LYS A 35 -4.14 -13.72 -2.81
N ASN A 36 -2.82 -13.68 -2.89
CA ASN A 36 -1.94 -14.81 -2.58
C ASN A 36 -0.52 -14.34 -2.24
N GLY A 37 0.19 -15.16 -1.47
CA GLY A 37 1.58 -14.95 -1.07
C GLY A 37 1.74 -14.24 0.29
N PRO A 38 2.97 -13.86 0.65
CA PRO A 38 4.19 -14.00 -0.15
C PRO A 38 4.55 -15.46 -0.45
N VAL A 39 4.82 -15.77 -1.72
CA VAL A 39 5.28 -17.11 -2.16
C VAL A 39 6.79 -17.07 -2.37
N PHE A 40 7.50 -17.99 -1.75
CA PHE A 40 8.97 -18.09 -1.80
C PHE A 40 9.39 -19.26 -2.69
N ASP A 41 10.29 -19.00 -3.64
CA ASP A 41 10.88 -19.99 -4.54
C ASP A 41 12.37 -19.69 -4.72
N GLY A 42 13.22 -20.36 -3.95
CA GLY A 42 14.62 -19.99 -3.78
C GLY A 42 14.73 -18.54 -3.26
N ASN A 43 15.44 -17.69 -4.02
CA ASN A 43 15.57 -16.26 -3.70
C ASN A 43 14.45 -15.39 -4.27
N ARG A 44 13.45 -15.98 -4.96
CA ARG A 44 12.34 -15.23 -5.55
C ARG A 44 11.17 -15.14 -4.58
N VAL A 45 10.69 -13.93 -4.36
CA VAL A 45 9.48 -13.64 -3.57
C VAL A 45 8.40 -13.11 -4.51
N SER A 46 7.21 -13.72 -4.47
CA SER A 46 6.07 -13.34 -5.30
C SER A 46 4.86 -12.96 -4.46
N VAL A 47 4.28 -11.80 -4.74
CA VAL A 47 3.12 -11.24 -4.04
C VAL A 47 2.02 -10.94 -5.05
N PHE A 48 0.81 -11.43 -4.82
CA PHE A 48 -0.33 -11.25 -5.70
C PHE A 48 -1.37 -10.38 -5.01
N MET A 49 -1.69 -9.25 -5.61
CA MET A 49 -2.59 -8.25 -5.04
C MET A 49 -3.86 -8.16 -5.85
N GLU A 50 -4.97 -7.90 -5.18
CA GLU A 50 -6.22 -7.44 -5.76
C GLU A 50 -6.47 -6.02 -5.24
N VAL A 51 -6.98 -5.14 -6.11
CA VAL A 51 -7.29 -3.76 -5.76
C VAL A 51 -8.72 -3.50 -6.19
N GLU A 52 -9.63 -3.52 -5.23
CA GLU A 52 -11.02 -3.08 -5.42
C GLU A 52 -11.11 -1.59 -5.08
N GLY A 53 -11.72 -0.81 -5.96
CA GLY A 53 -11.98 0.60 -5.71
C GLY A 53 -13.16 0.81 -4.76
N LEU A 54 -13.20 1.95 -4.08
CA LEU A 54 -14.26 2.31 -3.13
C LEU A 54 -15.65 2.40 -3.77
N GLY A 55 -15.70 2.80 -5.03
CA GLY A 55 -16.97 2.94 -5.76
C GLY A 55 -17.62 4.33 -5.66
N ASP A 56 -16.85 5.35 -5.24
CA ASP A 56 -17.38 6.70 -4.95
C ASP A 56 -17.97 7.39 -6.20
N TYR A 57 -17.35 7.17 -7.35
CA TYR A 57 -17.81 7.69 -8.65
C TYR A 57 -17.67 6.64 -9.76
N LEU A 58 -16.51 5.98 -9.81
CA LEU A 58 -16.27 4.88 -10.75
C LEU A 58 -16.75 3.54 -10.17
N PRO A 59 -17.08 2.55 -11.00
CA PRO A 59 -17.40 1.21 -10.50
C PRO A 59 -16.26 0.59 -9.70
N LYS A 60 -16.58 -0.32 -8.77
CA LYS A 60 -15.60 -0.97 -7.88
C LYS A 60 -14.46 -1.71 -8.57
N TYR A 61 -14.66 -2.20 -9.81
CA TYR A 61 -13.58 -2.84 -10.57
C TYR A 61 -12.50 -1.84 -11.03
N ALA A 62 -12.75 -0.53 -10.98
CA ALA A 62 -11.83 0.52 -11.37
C ALA A 62 -10.80 0.84 -10.28
N GLY A 63 -10.35 -0.17 -9.51
CA GLY A 63 -9.40 0.01 -8.41
C GLY A 63 -8.04 0.55 -8.83
N ASN A 64 -7.68 0.43 -10.11
CA ASN A 64 -6.49 1.06 -10.68
C ASN A 64 -6.56 2.60 -10.68
N LEU A 65 -7.74 3.18 -10.87
CA LEU A 65 -7.96 4.62 -10.81
C LEU A 65 -8.10 5.07 -9.35
N ASP A 66 -8.88 4.31 -8.58
CA ASP A 66 -9.14 4.60 -7.17
C ASP A 66 -7.85 4.67 -6.33
N ILE A 67 -6.91 3.73 -6.55
CA ILE A 67 -5.62 3.75 -5.85
C ILE A 67 -4.77 4.97 -6.18
N MET A 68 -4.84 5.48 -7.42
CA MET A 68 -4.10 6.68 -7.81
C MET A 68 -4.69 7.92 -7.12
N THR A 69 -6.02 8.06 -7.12
CA THR A 69 -6.70 9.20 -6.51
C THR A 69 -6.61 9.21 -4.99
N ALA A 70 -6.76 8.04 -4.36
CA ALA A 70 -6.63 7.91 -2.91
C ALA A 70 -5.21 8.20 -2.43
N ALA A 71 -4.18 7.72 -3.15
CA ALA A 71 -2.79 8.03 -2.83
C ALA A 71 -2.47 9.52 -2.99
N ALA A 72 -3.02 10.18 -4.01
CA ALA A 72 -2.88 11.61 -4.21
C ALA A 72 -3.53 12.41 -3.06
N ALA A 73 -4.76 12.04 -2.66
CA ALA A 73 -5.46 12.65 -1.54
C ALA A 73 -4.67 12.49 -0.22
N ALA A 74 -4.27 11.26 0.13
CA ALA A 74 -3.49 10.98 1.33
C ALA A 74 -2.15 11.74 1.38
N THR A 75 -1.50 11.92 0.22
CA THR A 75 -0.27 12.71 0.11
C THR A 75 -0.54 14.20 0.37
N ALA A 76 -1.61 14.75 -0.21
CA ALA A 76 -1.99 16.14 -0.02
C ALA A 76 -2.39 16.43 1.43
N GLU A 77 -3.14 15.51 2.06
CA GLU A 77 -3.51 15.59 3.48
C GLU A 77 -2.27 15.65 4.38
N ARG A 78 -1.27 14.79 4.14
CA ARG A 78 -0.01 14.81 4.89
C ARG A 78 0.75 16.13 4.74
N PHE A 79 0.76 16.73 3.55
CA PHE A 79 1.35 18.06 3.38
C PHE A 79 0.57 19.14 4.13
N ALA A 80 -0.76 19.11 4.07
CA ALA A 80 -1.61 20.04 4.79
C ALA A 80 -1.40 19.96 6.32
N GLU A 81 -1.32 18.74 6.88
CA GLU A 81 -1.01 18.52 8.30
C GLU A 81 0.33 19.15 8.70
N GLN A 82 1.37 18.98 7.88
CA GLN A 82 2.69 19.58 8.13
C GLN A 82 2.66 21.11 8.07
N MET A 83 1.94 21.68 7.11
CA MET A 83 1.78 23.13 6.98
C MET A 83 1.02 23.73 8.17
N LEU A 84 -0.04 23.06 8.64
CA LEU A 84 -0.81 23.47 9.80
C LEU A 84 0.02 23.38 11.09
N ALA A 85 0.78 22.29 11.28
CA ALA A 85 1.66 22.12 12.42
C ALA A 85 2.78 23.18 12.45
N ALA A 86 3.38 23.48 11.29
CA ALA A 86 4.39 24.53 11.17
C ALA A 86 3.81 25.92 11.50
N THR A 87 2.62 26.22 10.98
CA THR A 87 1.91 27.49 11.25
C THR A 87 1.61 27.64 12.74
N ALA A 88 1.11 26.58 13.40
CA ALA A 88 0.81 26.58 14.83
C ALA A 88 2.06 26.71 15.72
N ALA A 89 3.21 26.22 15.27
CA ALA A 89 4.48 26.35 16.01
C ALA A 89 5.10 27.76 15.90
N THR A 90 4.70 28.53 14.89
CA THR A 90 5.16 29.91 14.66
C THR A 90 4.21 30.99 15.19
N ALA A 91 3.02 30.61 15.65
CA ALA A 91 2.01 31.48 16.25
C ALA A 91 2.12 31.50 17.77
#